data_AF-A0AAN8FB00-F1
#
_entry.id   AF-A0AAN8FB00-F1
#
_cell.length_a   1.000
_cell.length_b   1.000
_cell.length_c   1.000
_cell.angle_alpha   90.00
_cell.angle_beta   90.00
_cell.angle_gamma   90.00
#
_symmetry.space_group_name_H-M   'P 1'
#
loop_
_entity.id
_entity.type
_entity.pdbx_description
1 polymer ?
#
loop_
_entity_poly.entity_id
_entity_poly.type
_entity_poly.pdbx_seq_one_letter_code
_entity_poly.pdbx_strand_id
1 'polypeptide(L)'
;MTGNIRIEMDSMGIGGTGETSTEGGSKSIVADAVESTSGPSNAKESEQGNEDVANLEPFIQFHCSICNLTEKCFYGELKASDGFYPAPVFYMRDPFVPPRRVKGRKPLLSDFLVLGSSCSLCNQSVCLDKTCSVYFGTLFCTTCIVRERRRFPEMILQMVAKAQSVPTNTANNNSSYKQR
;
A
#
# COMPACT_ATOMS: atom_id res chain seq x y z
N MET A 1 4.26 -3.95 45.69
CA MET A 1 2.80 -4.00 45.44
C MET A 1 2.60 -4.15 43.94
N THR A 2 2.61 -5.39 43.45
CA THR A 2 2.44 -5.74 42.03
C THR A 2 0.95 -5.90 41.74
N GLY A 3 0.34 -4.87 41.16
CA GLY A 3 -1.05 -4.89 40.71
C GLY A 3 -1.14 -5.41 39.28
N ASN A 4 -1.63 -6.64 39.12
CA ASN A 4 -2.04 -7.18 37.83
C ASN A 4 -3.40 -6.58 37.47
N ILE A 5 -3.47 -5.78 36.40
CA ILE A 5 -4.73 -5.33 35.81
C ILE A 5 -5.16 -6.36 34.77
N ARG A 6 -6.29 -7.01 35.06
CA ARG A 6 -7.02 -7.96 34.23
C ARG A 6 -7.99 -7.16 33.37
N ILE A 7 -7.85 -7.19 32.04
CA ILE A 7 -8.79 -6.55 31.12
C ILE A 7 -9.82 -7.60 30.73
N GLU A 8 -11.06 -7.47 31.24
CA GLU A 8 -12.22 -8.19 30.70
C GLU A 8 -12.70 -7.49 29.42
N MET A 9 -12.90 -8.27 28.36
CA MET A 9 -13.62 -7.85 27.16
C MET A 9 -15.07 -8.33 27.29
N ASP A 10 -15.99 -7.41 27.58
CA ASP A 10 -17.42 -7.70 27.49
C ASP A 10 -17.87 -7.73 26.03
N SER A 11 -18.57 -8.82 25.70
CA SER A 11 -19.21 -9.07 24.42
C SER A 11 -20.63 -8.50 24.45
N MET A 12 -21.01 -7.68 23.45
CA MET A 12 -22.40 -7.33 23.22
C MET A 12 -22.87 -7.94 21.90
N GLY A 13 -23.67 -8.99 22.01
CA GLY A 13 -24.54 -9.48 20.96
C GLY A 13 -25.91 -8.82 21.03
N ILE A 14 -26.58 -8.70 19.89
CA ILE A 14 -28.03 -8.44 19.81
C ILE A 14 -28.56 -9.29 18.66
N GLY A 15 -29.58 -10.09 18.93
CA GLY A 15 -30.32 -10.89 17.95
C GLY A 15 -31.79 -10.51 17.87
N GLY A 16 -32.45 -11.04 16.82
CA GLY A 16 -33.92 -11.18 16.67
C GLY A 16 -34.65 -10.01 16.00
N THR A 17 -35.70 -10.16 15.17
CA THR A 17 -36.57 -11.28 14.72
C THR A 17 -37.60 -10.78 13.68
N GLY A 18 -38.16 -11.69 12.84
CA GLY A 18 -39.52 -11.61 12.21
C GLY A 18 -39.54 -11.30 10.70
N GLU A 19 -39.79 -12.24 9.76
CA GLU A 19 -41.05 -12.91 9.31
C GLU A 19 -42.11 -11.93 8.71
N THR A 20 -42.63 -12.04 7.48
CA THR A 20 -43.48 -13.11 6.89
C THR A 20 -43.80 -12.87 5.38
N SER A 21 -43.99 -13.98 4.63
CA SER A 21 -44.96 -14.38 3.55
C SER A 21 -45.48 -13.36 2.49
N THR A 22 -45.85 -13.65 1.22
CA THR A 22 -46.64 -14.70 0.51
C THR A 22 -46.51 -14.50 -1.03
N GLU A 23 -46.27 -15.51 -1.89
CA GLU A 23 -47.19 -16.33 -2.75
C GLU A 23 -47.27 -16.01 -4.28
N GLY A 24 -47.31 -17.10 -5.08
CA GLY A 24 -47.89 -17.23 -6.45
C GLY A 24 -46.90 -17.10 -7.63
N GLY A 25 -46.69 -18.03 -8.57
CA GLY A 25 -47.35 -19.27 -8.98
C GLY A 25 -47.90 -19.18 -10.43
N SER A 26 -47.25 -19.85 -11.42
CA SER A 26 -47.88 -20.64 -12.53
C SER A 26 -47.00 -20.87 -13.79
N LYS A 27 -46.75 -22.16 -14.09
CA LYS A 27 -46.83 -22.89 -15.40
C LYS A 27 -45.84 -22.50 -16.54
N SER A 28 -45.24 -23.39 -17.37
CA SER A 28 -45.31 -24.85 -17.59
C SER A 28 -44.44 -25.28 -18.80
N ILE A 29 -43.86 -26.52 -18.79
CA ILE A 29 -43.51 -27.49 -19.90
C ILE A 29 -42.57 -27.00 -21.06
N VAL A 30 -41.51 -27.69 -21.55
CA VAL A 30 -41.31 -29.08 -22.02
C VAL A 30 -39.80 -29.45 -22.09
N ALA A 31 -39.54 -30.76 -22.12
CA ALA A 31 -38.25 -31.46 -22.17
C ALA A 31 -37.53 -31.38 -23.54
N ASP A 32 -36.20 -31.56 -23.56
CA ASP A 32 -35.59 -32.72 -24.22
C ASP A 32 -34.10 -32.91 -23.88
N ALA A 33 -33.69 -34.17 -23.92
CA ALA A 33 -32.42 -34.73 -23.47
C ALA A 33 -31.23 -34.47 -24.41
N VAL A 34 -30.00 -34.47 -23.87
CA VAL A 34 -28.89 -35.32 -24.36
C VAL A 34 -27.80 -35.45 -23.30
N GLU A 35 -27.39 -36.70 -23.13
CA GLU A 35 -26.40 -37.26 -22.22
C GLU A 35 -24.99 -37.20 -22.82
N SER A 36 -23.96 -37.04 -21.98
CA SER A 36 -22.74 -37.90 -21.92
C SER A 36 -21.58 -37.22 -21.18
N THR A 37 -21.22 -37.79 -20.01
CA THR A 37 -19.86 -38.21 -19.53
C THR A 37 -18.65 -37.34 -19.90
N SER A 38 -17.66 -37.02 -19.06
CA SER A 38 -17.03 -37.72 -17.91
C SER A 38 -15.92 -36.81 -17.35
N GLY A 39 -15.63 -36.87 -16.05
CA GLY A 39 -14.40 -36.31 -15.46
C GLY A 39 -13.11 -36.97 -16.01
N PRO A 40 -11.90 -36.44 -15.70
CA PRO A 40 -11.41 -36.54 -14.34
C PRO A 40 -10.65 -35.32 -13.81
N SER A 41 -10.51 -35.33 -12.49
CA SER A 41 -9.55 -34.62 -11.65
C SER A 41 -8.12 -34.62 -12.23
N ASN A 42 -7.49 -33.45 -12.25
CA ASN A 42 -6.04 -33.37 -12.21
C ASN A 42 -5.59 -32.12 -11.43
N ALA A 43 -5.07 -32.36 -10.23
CA ALA A 43 -4.22 -31.42 -9.54
C ALA A 43 -2.96 -31.22 -10.39
N LYS A 44 -2.76 -29.99 -10.89
CA LYS A 44 -1.45 -29.55 -11.37
C LYS A 44 -1.01 -28.36 -10.55
N GLU A 45 -0.04 -28.63 -9.69
CA GLU A 45 0.91 -27.67 -9.20
C GLU A 45 1.57 -26.90 -10.35
N SER A 46 1.95 -25.67 -10.01
CA SER A 46 3.07 -24.90 -10.57
C SER A 46 3.04 -24.61 -12.07
N GLU A 47 2.85 -23.33 -12.40
CA GLU A 47 3.89 -22.46 -12.96
C GLU A 47 3.21 -21.27 -13.64
N GLN A 48 3.20 -20.10 -12.99
CA GLN A 48 3.22 -18.83 -13.72
C GLN A 48 3.90 -17.79 -12.81
N GLY A 49 5.14 -18.10 -12.44
CA GLY A 49 6.07 -17.12 -11.95
C GLY A 49 6.86 -16.61 -13.15
N ASN A 50 6.82 -15.30 -13.38
CA ASN A 50 7.61 -14.56 -14.37
C ASN A 50 6.92 -14.27 -15.73
N GLU A 51 5.70 -13.74 -15.70
CA GLU A 51 5.21 -12.90 -16.78
C GLU A 51 4.82 -11.53 -16.20
N ASP A 52 5.32 -10.49 -16.86
CA ASP A 52 4.73 -9.15 -16.90
C ASP A 52 5.16 -8.05 -15.92
N VAL A 53 6.39 -8.03 -15.39
CA VAL A 53 6.93 -6.72 -14.88
C VAL A 53 7.07 -5.71 -16.02
N ALA A 54 7.20 -6.18 -17.27
CA ALA A 54 7.23 -5.36 -18.48
C ALA A 54 5.83 -4.95 -19.00
N ASN A 55 4.75 -5.53 -18.44
CA ASN A 55 3.36 -5.25 -18.79
C ASN A 55 2.56 -4.71 -17.59
N LEU A 56 3.24 -4.42 -16.47
CA LEU A 56 2.68 -3.61 -15.38
C LEU A 56 2.32 -2.24 -15.96
N GLU A 57 1.16 -1.73 -15.56
CA GLU A 57 0.65 -0.40 -15.88
C GLU A 57 1.73 0.68 -16.02
N PRO A 58 1.53 1.65 -16.94
CA PRO A 58 2.55 2.62 -17.28
C PRO A 58 3.11 3.29 -16.03
N PHE A 59 4.44 3.42 -15.97
CA PHE A 59 5.13 4.16 -14.92
C PHE A 59 4.36 5.44 -14.59
N ILE A 60 4.04 5.61 -13.33
CA ILE A 60 3.40 6.82 -12.85
C ILE A 60 4.45 7.82 -12.41
N GLN A 61 4.09 9.10 -12.46
CA GLN A 61 4.93 10.18 -11.93
C GLN A 61 4.64 10.36 -10.44
N PHE A 62 5.56 9.91 -9.58
CA PHE A 62 5.55 10.26 -8.17
C PHE A 62 6.02 11.70 -7.99
N HIS A 63 5.39 12.42 -7.05
CA HIS A 63 5.75 13.76 -6.64
C HIS A 63 5.51 13.94 -5.14
N CYS A 64 6.55 14.18 -4.35
CA CYS A 64 6.41 14.47 -2.93
C CYS A 64 5.88 15.89 -2.72
N SER A 65 4.72 16.04 -2.08
CA SER A 65 4.07 17.34 -1.86
C SER A 65 4.78 18.27 -0.85
N ILE A 66 5.95 17.88 -0.33
CA ILE A 66 6.72 18.65 0.67
C ILE A 66 8.09 19.05 0.11
N CYS A 67 8.90 18.06 -0.30
CA CYS A 67 10.25 18.34 -0.81
C CYS A 67 10.34 18.36 -2.34
N ASN A 68 9.24 18.14 -3.05
CA ASN A 68 9.16 18.10 -4.51
C ASN A 68 10.01 17.00 -5.18
N LEU A 69 10.47 16.00 -4.43
CA LEU A 69 11.09 14.80 -5.00
C LEU A 69 10.15 14.19 -6.02
N THR A 70 10.63 14.02 -7.25
CA THR A 70 9.81 13.65 -8.39
C THR A 70 10.49 12.51 -9.13
N GLU A 71 9.84 11.36 -9.24
CA GLU A 71 10.39 10.21 -9.96
C GLU A 71 9.35 9.34 -10.66
N LYS A 72 9.77 8.62 -11.70
CA LYS A 72 8.93 7.63 -12.38
C LYS A 72 9.00 6.29 -11.67
N CYS A 73 7.85 5.74 -11.30
CA CYS A 73 7.78 4.53 -10.48
C CYS A 73 6.47 3.77 -10.68
N PHE A 74 6.30 2.68 -9.96
CA PHE A 74 5.04 1.95 -9.83
C PHE A 74 4.31 2.40 -8.56
N TYR A 75 2.99 2.22 -8.55
CA TYR A 75 2.16 2.43 -7.37
C TYR A 75 1.23 1.27 -7.15
N GLY A 76 1.15 0.80 -5.90
CA GLY A 76 0.24 -0.27 -5.55
C GLY A 76 0.69 -1.03 -4.32
N GLU A 77 0.05 -2.18 -4.11
CA GLU A 77 0.42 -3.10 -3.04
C GLU A 77 1.78 -3.73 -3.33
N LEU A 78 2.75 -3.53 -2.43
CA LEU A 78 4.06 -4.16 -2.52
C LEU A 78 4.10 -5.39 -1.59
N LYS A 79 4.02 -6.57 -2.20
CA LYS A 79 4.14 -7.87 -1.54
C LYS A 79 5.31 -8.65 -2.15
N ALA A 80 6.16 -9.19 -1.30
CA ALA A 80 7.29 -10.03 -1.68
C ALA A 80 7.31 -11.29 -0.81
N SER A 81 8.24 -12.20 -1.11
CA SER A 81 8.29 -13.49 -0.39
C SER A 81 8.73 -13.39 1.07
N ASP A 82 9.41 -12.32 1.47
CA ASP A 82 9.92 -12.05 2.82
C ASP A 82 9.13 -10.96 3.57
N GLY A 83 8.10 -10.37 2.97
CA GLY A 83 7.29 -9.35 3.64
C GLY A 83 6.38 -8.54 2.71
N PHE A 84 5.69 -7.56 3.29
CA PHE A 84 4.80 -6.66 2.57
C PHE A 84 4.71 -5.28 3.22
N TYR A 85 4.26 -4.29 2.45
CA TYR A 85 3.87 -2.97 2.99
C TYR A 85 2.36 -2.95 3.31
N PRO A 86 1.96 -2.42 4.48
CA PRO A 86 0.56 -2.47 4.93
C PRO A 86 -0.38 -1.52 4.18
N ALA A 87 0.17 -0.62 3.35
CA ALA A 87 -0.59 0.30 2.51
C ALA A 87 0.04 0.36 1.11
N PRO A 88 -0.69 0.82 0.08
CA PRO A 88 -0.12 1.08 -1.23
C PRO A 88 1.06 2.05 -1.17
N VAL A 89 2.14 1.74 -1.87
CA VAL A 89 3.37 2.53 -1.88
C VAL A 89 3.80 2.90 -3.29
N PHE A 90 4.61 3.94 -3.40
CA PHE A 90 5.33 4.30 -4.62
C PHE A 90 6.69 3.62 -4.58
N TYR A 91 7.00 2.77 -5.56
CA TYR A 91 8.21 1.96 -5.55
C TYR A 91 8.76 1.68 -6.95
N MET A 92 10.05 1.38 -7.03
CA MET A 92 10.72 0.96 -8.25
C MET A 92 11.64 -0.23 -7.96
N ARG A 93 12.15 -0.90 -9.00
CA ARG A 93 13.27 -1.84 -8.82
C ARG A 93 14.45 -1.06 -8.25
N ASP A 94 15.10 -1.63 -7.24
CA ASP A 94 16.24 -0.96 -6.63
C ASP A 94 17.40 -0.85 -7.65
N PRO A 95 17.79 0.38 -8.06
CA PRO A 95 18.85 0.57 -9.06
C PRO A 95 20.25 0.22 -8.52
N PHE A 96 20.41 0.08 -7.20
CA PHE A 96 21.66 -0.25 -6.53
C PHE A 96 21.80 -1.75 -6.23
N VAL A 97 20.73 -2.52 -6.43
CA VAL A 97 20.78 -3.99 -6.31
C VAL A 97 20.97 -4.59 -7.70
N PRO A 98 22.11 -5.25 -7.97
CA PRO A 98 22.34 -5.88 -9.27
C PRO A 98 21.24 -6.90 -9.58
N PRO A 99 20.75 -6.96 -10.83
CA PRO A 99 19.79 -7.98 -11.25
C PRO A 99 20.34 -9.37 -10.95
N ARG A 100 19.66 -10.11 -10.07
CA ARG A 100 20.08 -11.46 -9.69
C ARG A 100 19.83 -12.41 -10.86
N ARG A 101 20.87 -13.17 -11.25
CA ARG A 101 20.83 -14.06 -12.43
C ARG A 101 20.17 -15.42 -12.19
N VAL A 102 19.71 -15.70 -10.96
CA VAL A 102 19.09 -16.99 -10.63
C VAL A 102 17.64 -16.99 -11.09
N LYS A 103 17.36 -17.68 -12.19
CA LYS A 103 15.99 -17.91 -12.68
C LYS A 103 15.17 -18.66 -11.62
N GLY A 104 13.89 -18.28 -11.48
CA GLY A 104 12.94 -18.95 -10.58
C GLY A 104 12.94 -18.47 -9.12
N ARG A 105 13.80 -17.51 -8.75
CA ARG A 105 13.77 -16.93 -7.41
C ARG A 105 12.58 -15.96 -7.27
N LYS A 106 11.79 -16.12 -6.21
CA LYS A 106 10.75 -15.16 -5.84
C LYS A 106 11.39 -13.81 -5.44
N PRO A 107 10.79 -12.67 -5.81
CA PRO A 107 11.32 -11.36 -5.42
C PRO A 107 11.27 -11.19 -3.89
N LEU A 108 12.24 -10.45 -3.36
CA LEU A 108 12.28 -9.95 -1.98
C LEU A 108 11.90 -8.47 -1.94
N LEU A 109 11.53 -7.97 -0.76
CA LEU A 109 11.34 -6.55 -0.54
C LEU A 109 12.63 -5.77 -0.83
N SER A 110 13.80 -6.33 -0.52
CA SER A 110 15.10 -5.72 -0.82
C SER A 110 15.39 -5.58 -2.31
N ASP A 111 14.61 -6.21 -3.19
CA ASP A 111 14.76 -6.04 -4.65
C ASP A 111 14.04 -4.77 -5.16
N PHE A 112 13.41 -4.00 -4.26
CA PHE A 112 12.66 -2.78 -4.54
C PHE A 112 13.11 -1.62 -3.67
N LEU A 113 13.14 -0.43 -4.26
CA LEU A 113 13.30 0.84 -3.57
C LEU A 113 11.93 1.49 -3.39
N VAL A 114 11.52 1.69 -2.15
CA VAL A 114 10.27 2.41 -1.82
C VAL A 114 10.54 3.90 -1.67
N LEU A 115 9.85 4.71 -2.47
CA LEU A 115 10.02 6.16 -2.52
C LEU A 115 9.12 6.87 -1.50
N GLY A 116 7.90 6.38 -1.31
CA GLY A 116 6.87 7.07 -0.51
C GLY A 116 5.53 6.34 -0.46
N SER A 117 4.55 7.00 0.14
CA SER A 117 3.14 6.58 0.15
C SER A 117 2.23 7.82 0.26
N SER A 118 0.92 7.60 0.30
CA SER A 118 -0.07 8.66 0.50
C SER A 118 -0.25 8.94 2.00
N CYS A 119 -0.29 10.22 2.37
CA CYS A 119 -0.63 10.63 3.73
C CYS A 119 -2.06 10.24 4.07
N SER A 120 -2.28 9.56 5.19
CA SER A 120 -3.63 9.07 5.57
C SER A 120 -4.63 10.17 5.99
N LEU A 121 -4.19 11.43 6.12
CA LEU A 121 -5.07 12.55 6.45
C LEU A 121 -5.45 13.41 5.24
N CYS A 122 -4.53 13.59 4.29
CA CYS A 122 -4.76 14.47 3.14
C CYS A 122 -4.64 13.76 1.78
N ASN A 123 -4.30 12.47 1.76
CA ASN A 123 -4.08 11.64 0.58
C ASN A 123 -3.00 12.14 -0.39
N GLN A 124 -2.24 13.17 -0.02
CA GLN A 124 -1.12 13.66 -0.82
C GLN A 124 0.05 12.68 -0.76
N SER A 125 0.75 12.50 -1.89
CA SER A 125 1.96 11.69 -1.99
C SER A 125 3.12 12.36 -1.25
N VAL A 126 3.76 11.61 -0.36
CA VAL A 126 4.92 12.07 0.40
C VAL A 126 6.00 11.00 0.46
N CYS A 127 7.26 11.43 0.37
CA CYS A 127 8.39 10.51 0.45
C CYS A 127 8.63 10.07 1.90
N LEU A 128 9.44 9.02 2.07
CA LEU A 128 9.78 8.45 3.38
C LEU A 128 10.84 9.25 4.16
N ASP A 129 11.26 10.42 3.66
CA ASP A 129 12.17 11.29 4.40
C ASP A 129 11.50 11.80 5.68
N LYS A 130 12.24 11.79 6.79
CA LYS A 130 11.79 12.23 8.12
C LYS A 130 11.30 13.68 8.18
N THR A 131 11.70 14.52 7.23
CA THR A 131 11.21 15.90 7.08
C THR A 131 9.84 15.97 6.41
N CYS A 132 9.48 14.94 5.63
CA CYS A 132 8.27 14.88 4.83
C CYS A 132 7.19 14.01 5.46
N SER A 133 7.53 12.89 6.08
CA SER A 133 6.54 11.98 6.65
C SER A 133 7.03 11.21 7.89
N VAL A 134 6.07 10.66 8.63
CA VAL A 134 6.28 9.77 9.77
C VAL A 134 5.30 8.61 9.68
N TYR A 135 5.78 7.39 9.95
CA TYR A 135 4.93 6.22 10.10
C TYR A 135 4.51 6.03 11.57
N PHE A 136 3.20 6.03 11.82
CA PHE A 136 2.60 5.78 13.14
C PHE A 136 1.31 4.98 12.96
N GLY A 137 1.46 3.67 12.72
CA GLY A 137 0.37 2.77 12.31
C GLY A 137 -0.04 2.92 10.83
N THR A 138 0.14 4.12 10.28
CA THR A 138 0.07 4.45 8.85
C THR A 138 0.97 5.66 8.57
N LEU A 139 1.12 6.07 7.30
CA LEU A 139 1.96 7.21 6.91
C LEU A 139 1.21 8.55 7.05
N PHE A 140 1.82 9.51 7.73
CA PHE A 140 1.32 10.88 7.85
C PHE A 140 2.38 11.88 7.40
N CYS A 141 1.98 12.88 6.61
CA CYS A 141 2.88 13.96 6.24
C CYS A 141 3.12 14.91 7.42
N THR A 142 4.30 15.52 7.48
CA THR A 142 4.68 16.40 8.59
C THR A 142 3.77 17.62 8.70
N THR A 143 3.25 18.14 7.57
CA THR A 143 2.24 19.20 7.56
C THR A 143 0.95 18.79 8.29
N CYS A 144 0.45 17.57 8.06
CA CYS A 144 -0.76 17.10 8.75
C CYS A 144 -0.50 16.80 10.23
N ILE A 145 0.67 16.30 10.59
CA ILE A 145 1.06 16.11 12.00
C ILE A 145 1.08 17.45 12.74
N VAL A 146 1.64 18.48 12.12
CA VAL A 146 1.72 19.84 12.66
C VAL A 146 0.35 20.53 12.71
N ARG A 147 -0.56 20.20 11.79
CA ARG A 147 -1.93 20.74 11.78
C ARG A 147 -2.79 20.09 12.87
N GLU A 148 -2.74 18.75 12.94
CA GLU A 148 -3.58 17.97 13.88
C GLU A 148 -2.85 17.57 15.16
N ARG A 149 -2.05 18.49 15.74
CA ARG A 149 -1.14 18.17 16.86
C ARG A 149 -1.79 17.44 18.02
N ARG A 150 -3.06 17.73 18.32
CA ARG A 150 -3.83 17.11 19.40
C ARG A 150 -4.08 15.61 19.20
N ARG A 151 -3.93 15.10 17.97
CA ARG A 151 -4.15 13.68 17.64
C ARG A 151 -2.87 12.84 17.73
N PHE A 152 -1.71 13.48 17.86
CA PHE A 152 -0.42 12.80 17.89
C PHE A 152 0.23 12.91 19.28
N PRO A 153 0.93 11.87 19.74
CA PRO A 153 1.74 11.96 20.97
C PRO A 153 2.81 13.05 20.85
N GLU A 154 3.12 13.69 21.98
CA GLU A 154 4.12 14.77 22.06
C GLU A 154 5.48 14.37 21.48
N MET A 155 5.89 13.11 21.68
CA MET A 155 7.13 12.57 21.12
C MET A 155 7.19 12.69 19.59
N ILE A 156 6.08 12.44 18.89
CA ILE A 156 6.01 12.56 17.42
C ILE A 156 6.16 14.02 17.00
N LEU A 157 5.51 14.94 17.73
CA LEU A 157 5.61 16.38 17.46
C LEU A 157 7.04 16.89 17.61
N GLN A 158 7.75 16.45 18.65
CA GLN A 158 9.15 16.79 18.89
C GLN A 158 10.08 16.24 17.81
N MET A 159 9.84 15.00 17.34
CA MET A 159 10.60 14.41 16.23
C MET A 159 10.45 15.22 14.95
N VAL A 160 9.23 15.64 14.60
CA VAL A 160 8.97 16.47 13.41
C VAL A 160 9.64 17.83 13.54
N ALA A 161 9.52 18.48 14.70
CA ALA A 161 10.17 19.77 14.95
C ALA A 161 11.70 19.69 14.77
N LYS A 162 12.33 18.64 15.31
CA LYS A 162 13.77 18.40 15.18
C LYS A 162 14.20 18.09 13.74
N ALA A 163 13.38 17.38 12.98
CA ALA A 163 13.67 17.08 11.58
C ALA A 163 13.67 18.35 10.71
N GLN A 164 12.72 19.26 10.96
CA GLN A 164 12.56 20.49 10.19
C GLN A 164 13.57 21.59 10.54
N SER A 165 14.22 21.53 11.71
CA SER A 165 15.24 22.52 12.11
C SER A 165 16.58 22.38 11.37
N VAL A 166 16.75 21.33 10.55
CA VAL A 166 17.95 21.15 9.72
C VAL A 166 17.71 21.85 8.37
N PRO A 167 18.48 22.88 8.00
CA PRO A 167 18.30 23.56 6.73
C PRO A 167 18.63 22.62 5.57
N THR A 168 17.60 22.17 4.84
CA THR A 168 17.77 21.52 3.54
C THR A 168 17.99 22.61 2.50
N ASN A 169 19.19 22.65 1.91
CA ASN A 169 19.56 23.62 0.88
C ASN A 169 18.82 23.28 -0.42
N THR A 170 17.63 23.84 -0.63
CA THR A 170 16.87 23.69 -1.88
C THR A 170 17.54 24.52 -2.97
N ALA A 171 18.21 23.85 -3.91
CA ALA A 171 18.84 24.48 -5.07
C ALA A 171 17.78 25.06 -6.03
N ASN A 172 17.66 26.39 -6.05
CA ASN A 172 17.00 27.14 -7.12
C ASN A 172 17.89 27.09 -8.37
N ASN A 173 17.65 26.14 -9.29
CA ASN A 173 18.27 26.15 -10.61
C ASN A 173 17.45 27.02 -11.57
N ASN A 174 17.78 28.31 -11.63
CA ASN A 174 17.37 29.17 -12.74
C ASN A 174 18.47 29.12 -13.80
N SER A 175 18.37 28.20 -14.76
CA SER A 175 19.37 28.08 -15.83
C SER A 175 19.07 29.06 -16.96
N SER A 176 19.81 30.18 -16.97
CA SER A 176 19.96 31.04 -18.15
C SER A 176 21.14 30.51 -18.97
N TYR A 177 20.87 29.61 -19.92
CA TYR A 177 21.89 29.18 -20.88
C TYR A 177 22.12 30.30 -21.90
N LYS A 178 23.22 31.05 -21.75
CA LYS A 178 23.78 31.88 -22.81
C LYS A 178 24.36 30.97 -23.90
N GLN A 179 23.80 31.06 -25.10
CA GLN A 179 24.36 30.51 -26.33
C GLN A 179 25.68 31.22 -26.66
N ARG A 180 26.69 30.43 -27.05
CA ARG A 180 27.89 30.88 -27.77
C ARG A 180 27.72 30.54 -29.24
#